data_AF-A0A4Y7RXZ1-F1
#
_entry.id   AF-A0A4Y7RXZ1-F1
#
_cell.length_a   1.000
_cell.length_b   1.000
_cell.length_c   1.000
_cell.angle_alpha   90.00
_cell.angle_beta   90.00
_cell.angle_gamma   90.00
#
_symmetry.space_group_name_H-M   'P 1'
#
loop_
_entity.id
_entity.type
_entity.pdbx_description
1 polymer ?
#
loop_
_entity_poly.entity_id
_entity_poly.type
_entity_poly.pdbx_seq_one_letter_code
_entity_poly.pdbx_strand_id
1 'polypeptide(L)'
;MTREKKTGEEKAYAVRSSSTAEDLPTTSFAGQHETYLNVKGLGQLLQAVQKCWASLFTDQAIAYRARNRLDHRSVSLSVVVQQMVFPDVSGIMFTADPLSGHRGTVSIDAGFGLGEALVSGIVSADLYQVLKGRIIKKQIAEKKKVIYPTPEGGTAVKELPSGLQGQPALSDEKILELAGLGQRIEKHYGSEQDIEWCLAGNRFFIVQSRPITSLYPVTQVDDGKFHVFYSFAHMQMMMDAMKPLAISLWQTMFPFGKESRRSPSPIVLEAGGRLFFDTTVFQDQIGPVHGAVRHALPW
;
A
#
# COMPACT_ATOMS: atom_id res chain seq x y z
N MET A 1 21.35 28.72 10.22
CA MET A 1 21.07 28.70 11.67
C MET A 1 19.75 29.41 12.03
N THR A 2 18.73 29.40 11.17
CA THR A 2 17.57 30.31 11.30
C THR A 2 16.22 29.68 10.94
N ARG A 3 16.01 28.43 11.37
CA ARG A 3 14.67 27.81 11.49
C ARG A 3 14.45 27.04 12.79
N GLU A 4 15.49 26.85 13.61
CA GLU A 4 15.41 26.12 14.90
C GLU A 4 14.72 26.92 16.03
N LYS A 5 14.54 28.25 15.89
CA LYS A 5 13.98 29.08 16.97
C LYS A 5 12.43 29.17 17.03
N LYS A 6 11.68 28.40 16.24
CA LYS A 6 10.19 28.45 16.26
C LYS A 6 9.47 27.10 16.43
N THR A 7 10.19 26.00 16.52
CA THR A 7 9.63 24.66 16.78
C THR A 7 10.09 24.23 18.16
N GLY A 8 9.28 24.57 19.16
CA GLY A 8 9.64 24.58 20.58
C GLY A 8 10.22 23.28 21.13
N GLU A 9 11.16 23.44 22.06
CA GLU A 9 11.80 22.38 22.86
C GLU A 9 10.78 21.50 23.60
N GLU A 10 9.57 22.03 23.85
CA GLU A 10 8.44 21.37 24.50
C GLU A 10 7.63 20.41 23.59
N LYS A 11 7.91 20.39 22.27
CA LYS A 11 7.16 19.55 21.33
C LYS A 11 7.83 18.20 21.11
N ALA A 12 7.00 17.20 20.82
CA ALA A 12 7.45 15.88 20.40
C ALA A 12 7.49 15.76 18.87
N TYR A 13 8.41 14.94 18.36
CA TYR A 13 8.63 14.71 16.93
C TYR A 13 8.65 13.22 16.59
N ALA A 14 8.26 12.91 15.36
CA ALA A 14 8.53 11.64 14.71
C ALA A 14 9.74 11.81 13.78
N VAL A 15 10.72 10.92 13.92
CA VAL A 15 11.97 10.93 13.13
C VAL A 15 11.97 9.67 12.27
N ARG A 16 11.88 9.84 10.95
CA ARG A 16 11.72 8.76 9.98
C ARG A 16 12.89 8.76 8.99
N SER A 17 13.48 7.60 8.75
CA SER A 17 14.46 7.42 7.68
C SER A 17 13.76 7.41 6.30
N SER A 18 14.38 8.05 5.31
CA SER A 18 13.96 8.04 3.90
C SER A 18 15.18 7.98 2.98
N SER A 19 15.40 6.82 2.39
CA SER A 19 16.47 6.45 1.46
C SER A 19 16.11 6.77 0.01
N THR A 20 17.10 7.19 -0.78
CA THR A 20 16.92 7.47 -2.21
C THR A 20 16.71 6.23 -3.08
N ALA A 21 17.00 5.04 -2.54
CA ALA A 21 16.83 3.76 -3.25
C ALA A 21 15.44 3.11 -3.00
N GLU A 22 14.55 3.79 -2.27
CA GLU A 22 13.21 3.30 -1.88
C GLU A 22 12.23 3.17 -3.03
N ASP A 23 12.34 4.05 -4.02
CA ASP A 23 11.37 4.23 -5.10
C ASP A 23 11.86 3.69 -6.45
N LEU A 24 12.93 2.90 -6.45
CA LEU A 24 13.36 2.22 -7.68
C LEU A 24 12.28 1.19 -8.06
N PRO A 25 11.77 1.18 -9.31
CA PRO A 25 10.63 0.36 -9.75
C PRO A 25 10.77 -1.14 -9.49
N THR A 26 11.99 -1.62 -9.28
CA THR A 26 12.34 -3.03 -9.07
C THR A 26 12.79 -3.36 -7.65
N THR A 27 12.94 -2.37 -6.76
CA THR A 27 13.53 -2.55 -5.42
C THR A 27 12.77 -1.72 -4.39
N SER A 28 11.65 -2.26 -3.89
CA SER A 28 11.00 -1.68 -2.72
C SER A 28 11.78 -2.10 -1.46
N PHE A 29 12.41 -1.14 -0.78
CA PHE A 29 12.97 -1.33 0.58
C PHE A 29 11.84 -1.39 1.63
N ALA A 30 10.79 -2.17 1.37
CA ALA A 30 9.67 -2.31 2.28
C ALA A 30 10.16 -2.93 3.60
N GLY A 31 10.01 -2.20 4.72
CA GLY A 31 10.21 -2.72 6.06
C GLY A 31 11.63 -2.62 6.64
N GLN A 32 12.54 -1.82 6.06
CA GLN A 32 13.90 -1.63 6.62
C GLN A 32 14.15 -0.24 7.23
N HIS A 33 13.12 0.60 7.34
CA HIS A 33 13.27 1.97 7.83
C HIS A 33 13.00 2.05 9.32
N GLU A 34 14.02 2.47 10.06
CA GLU A 34 13.86 2.80 11.46
C GLU A 34 13.08 4.12 11.58
N THR A 35 12.02 4.05 12.36
CA THR A 35 11.19 5.18 12.76
C THR A 35 11.27 5.31 14.27
N TYR A 36 11.47 6.55 14.74
CA TYR A 36 11.52 6.89 16.15
C TYR A 36 10.38 7.84 16.47
N LEU A 37 9.45 7.41 17.32
CA LEU A 37 8.27 8.19 17.70
C LEU A 37 8.44 8.88 19.05
N ASN A 38 7.69 9.97 19.23
CA ASN A 38 7.64 10.76 20.47
C ASN A 38 9.04 11.20 20.96
N VAL A 39 9.87 11.67 20.04
CA VAL A 39 11.22 12.18 20.33
C VAL A 39 11.11 13.60 20.88
N LYS A 40 11.67 13.85 22.07
CA LYS A 40 11.57 15.14 22.78
C LYS A 40 12.95 15.75 23.06
N GLY A 41 13.05 17.06 22.86
CA GLY A 41 14.27 17.83 23.08
C GLY A 41 15.39 17.54 22.06
N LEU A 42 16.38 18.43 22.03
CA LEU A 42 17.46 18.40 21.04
C LEU A 42 18.34 17.14 21.15
N GLY A 43 18.62 16.69 22.37
CA GLY A 43 19.48 15.53 22.60
C GLY A 43 18.92 14.24 22.00
N GLN A 44 17.65 13.92 22.27
CA GLN A 44 16.99 12.74 21.70
C GLN A 44 16.84 12.87 20.18
N LEU A 45 16.59 14.08 19.67
CA LEU A 45 16.48 14.33 18.23
C LEU A 45 17.78 14.01 17.49
N LEU A 46 18.90 14.55 17.96
CA LEU A 46 20.21 14.26 17.37
C LEU A 46 20.55 12.77 17.44
N GLN A 47 20.21 12.12 18.56
CA GLN A 47 20.41 10.68 18.70
C GLN A 47 19.55 9.88 17.72
N ALA A 48 18.27 10.23 17.56
CA ALA A 48 17.38 9.57 16.61
C ALA A 48 17.86 9.73 15.16
N VAL A 49 18.33 10.92 14.79
CA VAL A 49 18.93 11.19 13.47
C VAL A 49 20.17 10.32 13.24
N GLN A 50 21.08 10.23 14.22
CA GLN A 50 22.26 9.36 14.13
C GLN A 50 21.88 7.89 13.98
N LYS A 51 20.86 7.43 14.71
CA LYS A 51 20.36 6.07 14.59
C LYS A 51 19.76 5.79 13.20
N CYS A 52 18.99 6.72 12.64
CA CYS A 52 18.52 6.61 11.25
C CYS A 52 19.69 6.47 10.27
N TRP A 53 20.78 7.23 10.42
CA TRP A 53 21.96 7.04 9.57
C TRP A 53 22.64 5.69 9.80
N ALA A 54 22.72 5.24 11.05
CA ALA A 54 23.28 3.93 11.38
C ALA A 54 22.43 2.78 10.83
N SER A 55 21.11 2.95 10.68
CA SER A 55 20.21 1.91 10.17
C SER A 55 20.52 1.49 8.74
N LEU A 56 21.15 2.38 7.94
CA LEU A 56 21.70 2.02 6.63
C LEU A 56 22.73 0.89 6.72
N PHE A 57 23.42 0.71 7.84
CA PHE A 57 24.54 -0.23 7.99
C PHE A 57 24.19 -1.46 8.83
N THR A 58 22.91 -1.77 9.00
CA THR A 58 22.50 -3.06 9.57
C THR A 58 22.86 -4.23 8.66
N ASP A 59 23.04 -5.42 9.24
CA ASP A 59 23.33 -6.64 8.48
C ASP A 59 22.31 -6.90 7.37
N GLN A 60 21.03 -6.64 7.64
CA GLN A 60 19.95 -6.80 6.67
C GLN A 60 20.08 -5.81 5.50
N ALA A 61 20.38 -4.54 5.78
CA ALA A 61 20.54 -3.52 4.75
C ALA A 61 21.79 -3.76 3.90
N ILE A 62 22.90 -4.22 4.52
CA ILE A 62 24.12 -4.60 3.81
C ILE A 62 23.86 -5.82 2.91
N ALA A 63 23.26 -6.88 3.44
CA ALA A 63 22.95 -8.08 2.67
C ALA A 63 22.00 -7.81 1.51
N TYR A 64 20.99 -6.95 1.70
CA TYR A 64 20.08 -6.55 0.64
C TYR A 64 20.80 -5.83 -0.50
N ARG A 65 21.66 -4.85 -0.19
CA ARG A 65 22.45 -4.14 -1.21
C ARG A 65 23.39 -5.08 -1.96
N ALA A 66 24.04 -6.00 -1.25
CA ALA A 66 24.91 -6.99 -1.88
C ALA A 66 24.14 -7.87 -2.87
N ARG A 67 22.94 -8.36 -2.50
CA ARG A 67 22.06 -9.16 -3.38
C ARG A 67 21.63 -8.38 -4.63
N ASN A 68 21.32 -7.10 -4.48
CA ASN A 68 20.88 -6.23 -5.57
C ASN A 68 22.03 -5.54 -6.31
N ARG A 69 23.29 -5.86 -5.98
CA ARG A 69 24.51 -5.30 -6.60
C ARG A 69 24.56 -3.77 -6.55
N LEU A 70 24.07 -3.17 -5.46
CA LEU A 70 24.11 -1.73 -5.22
C LEU A 70 25.42 -1.35 -4.51
N ASP A 71 26.12 -0.30 -4.97
CA ASP A 71 27.32 0.22 -4.28
C ASP A 71 26.91 0.80 -2.92
N HIS A 72 27.62 0.41 -1.86
CA HIS A 72 27.40 0.92 -0.51
C HIS A 72 27.58 2.45 -0.42
N ARG A 73 28.42 3.03 -1.28
CA ARG A 73 28.72 4.46 -1.27
C ARG A 73 27.73 5.31 -2.08
N SER A 74 26.90 4.68 -2.90
CA SER A 74 25.92 5.39 -3.73
C SER A 74 24.57 5.60 -3.06
N VAL A 75 24.35 5.03 -1.86
CA VAL A 75 23.08 5.15 -1.14
C VAL A 75 23.14 6.33 -0.18
N SER A 76 22.25 7.30 -0.36
CA SER A 76 22.07 8.43 0.55
C SER A 76 20.77 8.26 1.34
N LEU A 77 20.77 8.69 2.60
CA LEU A 77 19.59 8.72 3.47
C LEU A 77 19.27 10.16 3.86
N SER A 78 18.03 10.54 3.66
CA SER A 78 17.42 11.72 4.26
C SER A 78 16.68 11.34 5.54
N VAL A 79 16.61 12.25 6.49
CA VAL A 79 15.85 12.05 7.74
C VAL A 79 14.72 13.07 7.78
N VAL A 80 13.49 12.56 7.84
CA VAL A 80 12.28 13.37 7.97
C VAL A 80 12.01 13.60 9.45
N VAL A 81 11.96 14.86 9.87
CA VAL A 81 11.57 15.28 11.22
C VAL A 81 10.20 15.95 11.15
N GLN A 82 9.18 15.27 11.65
CA GLN A 82 7.79 15.71 11.60
C GLN A 82 7.27 15.96 13.02
N GLN A 83 6.45 17.00 13.21
CA GLN A 83 5.77 17.20 14.50
C GLN A 83 4.87 15.98 14.79
N MET A 84 4.98 15.45 16.00
CA MET A 84 4.20 14.27 16.42
C MET A 84 2.72 14.63 16.53
N VAL A 85 1.87 13.72 16.04
CA VAL A 85 0.43 13.70 16.34
C VAL A 85 0.23 12.63 17.41
N PHE A 86 -0.64 12.92 18.39
CA PHE A 86 -1.02 11.97 19.43
C PHE A 86 -2.43 11.44 19.16
N PRO A 87 -2.55 10.33 18.40
CA PRO A 87 -3.84 9.81 17.98
C PRO A 87 -4.49 8.90 19.01
N ASP A 88 -5.82 8.88 18.95
CA ASP A 88 -6.65 7.88 19.60
C ASP A 88 -6.66 6.57 18.79
N VAL A 89 -6.61 6.71 17.46
CA VAL A 89 -6.69 5.61 16.49
C VAL A 89 -5.72 5.89 15.35
N SER A 90 -5.05 4.87 14.85
CA SER A 90 -4.19 4.99 13.68
C SER A 90 -4.20 3.71 12.85
N GLY A 91 -3.63 3.80 11.65
CA GLY A 91 -3.37 2.61 10.87
C GLY A 91 -3.00 2.89 9.43
N ILE A 92 -3.33 1.92 8.58
CA ILE A 92 -2.91 1.86 7.19
C ILE A 92 -4.15 1.78 6.31
N MET A 93 -4.10 2.40 5.14
CA MET A 93 -5.16 2.35 4.14
C MET A 93 -4.55 2.08 2.77
N PHE A 94 -5.08 1.09 2.09
CA PHE A 94 -4.79 0.79 0.69
C PHE A 94 -5.97 1.22 -0.17
N THR A 95 -5.74 1.99 -1.24
CA THR A 95 -6.83 2.41 -2.15
C THR A 95 -7.28 1.33 -3.13
N ALA A 96 -6.54 0.21 -3.16
CA ALA A 96 -6.93 -1.04 -3.79
C ALA A 96 -6.75 -2.21 -2.81
N ASP A 97 -7.52 -3.27 -2.98
CA ASP A 97 -7.40 -4.45 -2.11
C ASP A 97 -6.09 -5.19 -2.38
N PRO A 98 -5.14 -5.25 -1.42
CA PRO A 98 -3.84 -5.87 -1.63
C PRO A 98 -3.91 -7.40 -1.77
N LEU A 99 -5.00 -8.04 -1.33
CA LEU A 99 -5.16 -9.50 -1.40
C LEU A 99 -5.76 -9.94 -2.74
N SER A 100 -6.86 -9.30 -3.16
CA SER A 100 -7.54 -9.65 -4.42
C SER A 100 -7.03 -8.89 -5.64
N GLY A 101 -6.34 -7.77 -5.43
CA GLY A 101 -5.95 -6.84 -6.49
C GLY A 101 -7.08 -5.97 -7.02
N HIS A 102 -8.25 -5.94 -6.36
CA HIS A 102 -9.41 -5.18 -6.82
C HIS A 102 -9.23 -3.66 -6.65
N ARG A 103 -9.01 -2.96 -7.76
CA ARG A 103 -8.72 -1.51 -7.89
C ARG A 103 -9.90 -0.55 -7.69
N GLY A 104 -10.82 -0.93 -6.80
CA GLY A 104 -11.92 -0.06 -6.38
C GLY A 104 -12.38 -0.31 -4.95
N THR A 105 -11.76 -1.29 -4.28
CA THR A 105 -12.01 -1.59 -2.89
C THR A 105 -10.93 -0.92 -2.07
N VAL A 106 -11.32 0.06 -1.26
CA VAL A 106 -10.43 0.66 -0.27
C VAL A 106 -10.39 -0.27 0.95
N SER A 107 -9.20 -0.70 1.34
CA SER A 107 -8.95 -1.53 2.52
C SER A 107 -8.33 -0.67 3.62
N ILE A 108 -8.87 -0.73 4.83
CA ILE A 108 -8.42 0.07 5.98
C ILE A 108 -8.14 -0.86 7.14
N ASP A 109 -6.91 -0.84 7.63
CA ASP A 109 -6.51 -1.45 8.89
C ASP A 109 -6.47 -0.38 9.97
N ALA A 110 -7.17 -0.59 11.08
CA ALA A 110 -7.29 0.40 12.17
C ALA A 110 -7.06 -0.22 13.56
N GLY A 111 -6.22 0.43 14.35
CA GLY A 111 -5.91 0.05 15.72
C GLY A 111 -5.90 1.26 16.66
N PHE A 112 -6.06 1.01 17.96
CA PHE A 112 -5.97 2.07 18.97
C PHE A 112 -4.52 2.52 19.17
N GLY A 113 -4.32 3.79 19.52
CA GLY A 113 -3.02 4.37 19.83
C GLY A 113 -2.14 4.61 18.61
N LEU A 114 -0.81 4.45 18.78
CA LEU A 114 0.20 4.75 17.76
C LEU A 114 0.35 3.65 16.69
N GLY A 115 0.55 4.08 15.44
CA GLY A 115 0.54 3.20 14.26
C GLY A 115 1.79 2.34 14.06
N GLU A 116 2.85 2.58 14.83
CA GLU A 116 4.09 1.78 14.80
C GLU A 116 3.82 0.28 14.98
N ALA A 117 2.85 -0.04 15.84
CA ALA A 117 2.50 -1.41 16.23
C ALA A 117 1.89 -2.24 15.09
N LEU A 118 1.17 -1.55 14.20
CA LEU A 118 0.52 -2.10 13.03
C LEU A 118 1.55 -2.46 11.97
N VAL A 119 2.50 -1.55 11.73
CA VAL A 119 3.60 -1.76 10.78
C VAL A 119 4.54 -2.88 11.25
N SER A 120 4.77 -3.00 12.56
CA SER A 120 5.61 -4.06 13.14
C SER A 120 4.89 -5.41 13.31
N GLY A 121 3.59 -5.50 13.02
CA GLY A 121 2.78 -6.73 13.18
C GLY A 121 2.62 -7.21 14.63
N ILE A 122 2.85 -6.33 15.61
CA ILE A 122 2.82 -6.68 17.04
C ILE A 122 1.39 -6.61 17.61
N VAL A 123 0.52 -5.83 16.96
CA VAL A 123 -0.84 -5.55 17.43
C VAL A 123 -1.86 -5.93 16.35
N SER A 124 -2.94 -6.57 16.78
CA SER A 124 -4.09 -6.86 15.92
C SER A 124 -4.85 -5.58 15.59
N ALA A 125 -5.45 -5.51 14.40
CA ALA A 125 -6.23 -4.36 13.96
C ALA A 125 -7.54 -4.79 13.31
N ASP A 126 -8.50 -3.87 13.30
CA ASP A 126 -9.73 -4.05 12.57
C ASP A 126 -9.48 -3.89 11.08
N LEU A 127 -10.17 -4.70 10.28
CA LEU A 127 -10.16 -4.59 8.82
C LEU A 127 -11.52 -4.10 8.35
N TYR A 128 -11.53 -2.99 7.64
CA TYR A 128 -12.70 -2.44 6.97
C TYR A 128 -12.47 -2.39 5.47
N GLN A 129 -13.48 -2.76 4.68
CA GLN A 129 -13.43 -2.61 3.22
C GLN A 129 -14.59 -1.76 2.74
N VAL A 130 -14.28 -0.78 1.90
CA VAL A 130 -15.23 0.16 1.32
C VAL A 130 -15.19 0.05 -0.20
N LEU A 131 -16.35 -0.13 -0.82
CA LEU A 131 -16.52 -0.16 -2.27
C LEU A 131 -17.61 0.83 -2.66
N LYS A 132 -17.28 1.77 -3.55
CA LYS A 132 -18.22 2.78 -4.08
C LYS A 132 -18.99 3.52 -2.97
N GLY A 133 -18.27 3.93 -1.91
CA GLY A 133 -18.84 4.70 -0.78
C GLY A 133 -19.71 3.88 0.18
N ARG A 134 -19.65 2.54 0.12
CA ARG A 134 -20.38 1.64 1.03
C ARG A 134 -19.41 0.69 1.71
N ILE A 135 -19.61 0.47 3.01
CA ILE A 135 -18.84 -0.53 3.75
C ILE A 135 -19.35 -1.92 3.34
N ILE A 136 -18.47 -2.73 2.74
CA ILE A 136 -18.79 -4.08 2.27
C ILE A 136 -18.29 -5.16 3.22
N LYS A 137 -17.31 -4.84 4.08
CA LYS A 137 -16.76 -5.75 5.08
C LYS A 137 -16.33 -4.98 6.32
N LYS A 138 -16.62 -5.55 7.49
CA LYS A 138 -16.03 -5.17 8.77
C LYS A 138 -15.61 -6.42 9.51
N GLN A 139 -14.36 -6.47 9.92
CA GLN A 139 -13.81 -7.53 10.73
C GLN A 139 -13.15 -6.89 11.94
N ILE A 140 -13.75 -7.07 13.10
CA ILE A 140 -13.27 -6.49 14.36
C ILE A 140 -12.31 -7.49 15.00
N ALA A 141 -11.07 -7.07 15.24
CA ALA A 141 -10.07 -7.88 15.89
C ALA A 141 -10.07 -7.66 17.41
N GLU A 142 -9.64 -8.67 18.15
CA GLU A 142 -9.41 -8.59 19.60
C GLU A 142 -8.08 -7.84 19.86
N LYS A 143 -8.16 -6.54 20.15
CA LYS A 143 -7.01 -5.64 20.27
C LYS A 143 -6.42 -5.65 21.68
N LYS A 144 -5.61 -6.68 22.00
CA LYS A 144 -5.07 -6.90 23.36
C LYS A 144 -4.03 -5.88 23.81
N LYS A 145 -3.24 -5.37 22.87
CA LYS A 145 -2.10 -4.48 23.14
C LYS A 145 -2.25 -3.18 22.36
N VAL A 146 -1.64 -2.13 22.87
CA VAL A 146 -1.63 -0.79 22.28
C VAL A 146 -0.33 -0.08 22.61
N ILE A 147 0.17 0.73 21.68
CA ILE A 147 1.37 1.55 21.87
C ILE A 147 0.96 2.98 22.21
N TYR A 148 1.52 3.51 23.29
CA TYR A 148 1.30 4.88 23.75
C TYR A 148 2.62 5.66 23.86
N PRO A 149 2.57 7.00 23.68
CA PRO A 149 3.69 7.88 24.01
C PRO A 149 3.93 7.92 25.52
N THR A 150 5.19 8.00 25.93
CA THR A 150 5.59 8.25 27.33
C THR A 150 5.80 9.75 27.60
N PRO A 151 5.66 10.21 28.86
CA PRO A 151 5.93 11.61 29.22
C PRO A 151 7.36 12.06 28.92
N GLU A 152 8.35 11.18 29.13
CA GLU A 152 9.79 11.46 29.00
C GLU A 152 10.31 11.38 27.55
N GLY A 153 9.48 10.93 26.62
CA GLY A 153 9.85 10.64 25.23
C GLY A 153 10.02 9.13 24.97
N GLY A 154 9.71 8.72 23.73
CA GLY A 154 9.62 7.32 23.33
C GLY A 154 8.22 6.72 23.47
N THR A 155 8.11 5.41 23.32
CA THR A 155 6.84 4.68 23.28
C THR A 155 6.85 3.48 24.23
N ALA A 156 5.68 3.09 24.70
CA ALA A 156 5.50 1.91 25.55
C ALA A 156 4.27 1.11 25.12
N VAL A 157 4.40 -0.22 25.21
CA VAL A 157 3.28 -1.15 24.98
C VAL A 157 2.51 -1.31 26.27
N LYS A 158 1.18 -1.19 26.21
CA LYS A 158 0.27 -1.47 27.33
C LYS A 158 -0.80 -2.47 26.89
N GLU A 159 -1.34 -3.20 27.85
CA GLU A 159 -2.54 -3.99 27.63
C GLU A 159 -3.76 -3.08 27.58
N LEU A 160 -4.63 -3.33 26.60
CA LEU A 160 -5.87 -2.59 26.46
C LEU A 160 -6.89 -3.16 27.46
N PRO A 161 -7.67 -2.32 28.16
CA PRO A 161 -8.75 -2.80 29.03
C PRO A 161 -9.70 -3.73 28.28
N SER A 162 -10.14 -4.84 28.92
CA SER A 162 -10.96 -5.88 28.29
C SER A 162 -12.21 -5.33 27.60
N GLY A 163 -12.85 -4.31 28.16
CA GLY A 163 -14.03 -3.65 27.59
C GLY A 163 -13.77 -2.93 26.26
N LEU A 164 -12.51 -2.59 25.93
CA LEU A 164 -12.13 -1.92 24.67
C LEU A 164 -11.57 -2.89 23.62
N GLN A 165 -11.11 -4.08 24.02
CA GLN A 165 -10.43 -5.02 23.10
C GLN A 165 -11.30 -5.45 21.92
N GLY A 166 -12.61 -5.62 22.14
CA GLY A 166 -13.59 -5.99 21.13
C GLY A 166 -14.34 -4.82 20.49
N GLN A 167 -14.00 -3.56 20.82
CA GLN A 167 -14.67 -2.40 20.23
C GLN A 167 -14.10 -2.07 18.85
N PRO A 168 -14.93 -1.56 17.93
CA PRO A 168 -14.43 -1.06 16.66
C PRO A 168 -13.55 0.17 16.89
N ALA A 169 -12.41 0.22 16.21
CA ALA A 169 -11.51 1.37 16.27
C ALA A 169 -12.11 2.62 15.60
N LEU A 170 -12.94 2.46 14.57
CA LEU A 170 -13.61 3.56 13.88
C LEU A 170 -15.12 3.36 13.84
N SER A 171 -15.87 4.47 13.87
CA SER A 171 -17.30 4.46 13.51
C SER A 171 -17.48 4.36 12.00
N ASP A 172 -18.68 3.98 11.58
CA ASP A 172 -19.03 3.86 10.15
C ASP A 172 -18.83 5.15 9.38
N GLU A 173 -19.19 6.28 9.98
CA GLU A 173 -19.01 7.61 9.40
C GLU A 173 -17.52 7.90 9.17
N LYS A 174 -16.67 7.52 10.13
CA LYS A 174 -15.22 7.70 10.04
C LYS A 174 -14.56 6.78 9.05
N ILE A 175 -15.05 5.54 8.90
CA ILE A 175 -14.60 4.61 7.87
C ILE A 175 -14.85 5.20 6.48
N LEU A 176 -16.06 5.72 6.24
CA LEU A 176 -16.44 6.31 4.95
C LEU A 176 -15.70 7.64 4.68
N GLU A 177 -15.53 8.48 5.71
CA GLU A 177 -14.75 9.72 5.61
C GLU A 177 -13.29 9.43 5.19
N LEU A 178 -12.66 8.45 5.85
CA LEU A 178 -11.29 8.04 5.57
C LEU A 178 -11.14 7.43 4.18
N ALA A 179 -12.07 6.55 3.77
CA ALA A 179 -12.06 5.99 2.42
C ALA A 179 -12.18 7.09 1.35
N GLY A 180 -13.03 8.09 1.59
CA GLY A 180 -13.16 9.26 0.71
C GLY A 180 -11.89 10.14 0.69
N LEU A 181 -11.12 10.20 1.78
CA LEU A 181 -9.80 10.83 1.79
C LEU A 181 -8.80 10.05 0.92
N GLY A 182 -8.75 8.72 1.04
CA GLY A 182 -7.88 7.86 0.25
C GLY A 182 -8.10 8.00 -1.25
N GLN A 183 -9.35 8.00 -1.69
CA GLN A 183 -9.71 8.19 -3.11
C GLN A 183 -9.27 9.57 -3.65
N ARG A 184 -9.29 10.62 -2.83
CA ARG A 184 -8.76 11.94 -3.25
C ARG A 184 -7.25 11.93 -3.42
N ILE A 185 -6.54 11.20 -2.55
CA ILE A 185 -5.08 11.06 -2.60
C ILE A 185 -4.68 10.23 -3.83
N GLU A 186 -5.32 9.09 -4.05
CA GLU A 186 -5.14 8.28 -5.27
C GLU A 186 -5.39 9.09 -6.54
N LYS A 187 -6.48 9.85 -6.60
CA LYS A 187 -6.75 10.74 -7.75
C LYS A 187 -5.66 11.80 -7.93
N HIS A 188 -5.05 12.29 -6.86
CA HIS A 188 -3.98 13.27 -6.94
C HIS A 188 -2.69 12.68 -7.52
N TYR A 189 -2.33 11.45 -7.12
CA TYR A 189 -1.12 10.77 -7.61
C TYR A 189 -1.31 10.01 -8.92
N GLY A 190 -2.55 9.67 -9.30
CA GLY A 190 -2.86 8.93 -10.52
C GLY A 190 -2.56 7.42 -10.44
N SER A 191 -2.30 6.90 -9.26
CA SER A 191 -2.01 5.47 -9.01
C SER A 191 -2.48 5.05 -7.62
N GLU A 192 -2.66 3.75 -7.43
CA GLU A 192 -3.11 3.18 -6.15
C GLU A 192 -2.09 3.48 -5.05
N GLN A 193 -2.58 3.85 -3.87
CA GLN A 193 -1.76 4.32 -2.75
C GLN A 193 -1.89 3.41 -1.53
N ASP A 194 -0.76 3.20 -0.87
CA ASP A 194 -0.60 2.73 0.50
C ASP A 194 -0.35 3.95 1.40
N ILE A 195 -1.24 4.18 2.36
CA ILE A 195 -1.37 5.43 3.11
C ILE A 195 -1.34 5.11 4.61
N GLU A 196 -0.37 5.70 5.32
CA GLU A 196 -0.40 5.74 6.78
C GLU A 196 -1.20 6.97 7.24
N TRP A 197 -2.10 6.74 8.21
CA TRP A 197 -2.99 7.77 8.73
C TRP A 197 -3.15 7.66 10.25
N CYS A 198 -3.59 8.76 10.86
CA CYS A 198 -4.00 8.76 12.25
C CYS A 198 -5.18 9.70 12.50
N LEU A 199 -5.96 9.40 13.53
CA LEU A 199 -7.14 10.14 13.97
C LEU A 199 -6.85 10.71 15.36
N ALA A 200 -6.84 12.04 15.46
CA ALA A 200 -6.63 12.75 16.72
C ALA A 200 -7.66 13.89 16.82
N GLY A 201 -8.38 13.97 17.94
CA GLY A 201 -9.37 15.02 18.15
C GLY A 201 -10.43 15.07 17.04
N ASN A 202 -10.93 13.90 16.63
CA ASN A 202 -11.93 13.72 15.57
C ASN A 202 -11.48 14.16 14.15
N ARG A 203 -10.19 14.43 13.94
CA ARG A 203 -9.60 14.83 12.65
C ARG A 203 -8.57 13.83 12.17
N PHE A 204 -8.64 13.49 10.88
CA PHE A 204 -7.62 12.66 10.22
C PHE A 204 -6.38 13.48 9.84
N PHE A 205 -5.23 12.83 10.00
CA PHE A 205 -3.92 13.28 9.56
C PHE A 205 -3.31 12.17 8.69
N ILE A 206 -2.78 12.55 7.53
CA ILE A 206 -2.00 11.66 6.67
C ILE A 206 -0.54 11.84 7.04
N VAL A 207 0.14 10.76 7.38
CA VAL A 207 1.55 10.80 7.82
C VAL A 207 2.49 10.20 6.79
N GLN A 208 1.99 9.34 5.89
CA GLN A 208 2.72 8.84 4.73
C GLN A 208 1.76 8.46 3.61
N SER A 209 2.22 8.57 2.36
CA SER A 209 1.56 8.02 1.17
C SER A 209 2.65 7.51 0.24
N ARG A 210 2.46 6.30 -0.31
CA ARG A 210 3.37 5.70 -1.29
C ARG A 210 2.59 4.87 -2.32
N PRO A 211 3.07 4.71 -3.55
CA PRO A 211 2.39 3.87 -4.54
C PRO A 211 2.42 2.39 -4.14
N ILE A 212 1.35 1.65 -4.45
CA ILE A 212 1.31 0.18 -4.26
C ILE A 212 2.06 -0.48 -5.42
N THR A 213 3.23 -1.05 -5.15
CA THR A 213 4.05 -1.71 -6.18
C THR A 213 3.82 -3.22 -6.31
N SER A 214 3.01 -3.81 -5.43
CA SER A 214 2.75 -5.26 -5.41
C SER A 214 1.58 -5.71 -6.27
N LEU A 215 0.74 -4.79 -6.74
CA LEU A 215 -0.42 -5.13 -7.55
C LEU A 215 0.02 -5.61 -8.94
N TYR A 216 -0.57 -6.70 -9.41
CA TYR A 216 -0.38 -7.14 -10.79
C TYR A 216 -0.92 -6.04 -11.73
N PRO A 217 -0.15 -5.58 -12.73
CA PRO A 217 -0.58 -4.53 -13.64
C PRO A 217 -1.78 -4.99 -14.47
N VAL A 218 -2.64 -4.06 -14.87
CA VAL A 218 -3.83 -4.36 -15.69
C VAL A 218 -3.58 -3.88 -17.11
N THR A 219 -4.08 -4.64 -18.08
CA THR A 219 -4.12 -4.25 -19.49
C THR A 219 -4.92 -2.97 -19.65
N GLN A 220 -4.42 -2.01 -20.43
CA GLN A 220 -5.17 -0.78 -20.70
C GLN A 220 -6.21 -1.02 -21.79
N VAL A 221 -7.47 -1.13 -21.39
CA VAL A 221 -8.63 -1.10 -22.29
C VAL A 221 -9.54 0.03 -21.79
N ASP A 222 -9.61 1.11 -22.57
CA ASP A 222 -10.29 2.35 -22.19
C ASP A 222 -11.61 2.54 -22.96
N ASP A 223 -12.55 1.61 -22.75
CA ASP A 223 -13.89 1.67 -23.34
C ASP A 223 -15.02 1.77 -22.29
N GLY A 224 -14.64 1.81 -21.00
CA GLY A 224 -15.55 1.90 -19.87
C GLY A 224 -16.38 0.63 -19.61
N LYS A 225 -16.08 -0.50 -20.24
CA LYS A 225 -16.79 -1.77 -20.06
C LYS A 225 -16.05 -2.72 -19.10
N PHE A 226 -16.75 -3.76 -18.68
CA PHE A 226 -16.14 -4.86 -17.93
C PHE A 226 -15.49 -5.85 -18.89
N HIS A 227 -14.18 -6.06 -18.73
CA HIS A 227 -13.42 -7.03 -19.52
C HIS A 227 -13.07 -8.26 -18.69
N VAL A 228 -13.12 -9.42 -19.33
CA VAL A 228 -12.68 -10.70 -18.77
C VAL A 228 -11.49 -11.19 -19.57
N PHE A 229 -10.32 -11.18 -18.94
CA PHE A 229 -9.07 -11.61 -19.54
C PHE A 229 -8.70 -13.02 -19.11
N TYR A 230 -8.38 -13.88 -20.07
CA TYR A 230 -7.91 -15.24 -19.81
C TYR A 230 -6.38 -15.33 -19.99
N SER A 231 -5.69 -15.95 -19.04
CA SER A 231 -4.22 -15.99 -19.06
C SER A 231 -3.68 -17.02 -20.06
N PHE A 232 -3.02 -16.55 -21.12
CA PHE A 232 -2.33 -17.43 -22.07
C PHE A 232 -1.17 -18.18 -21.40
N ALA A 233 -0.49 -17.51 -20.46
CA ALA A 233 0.59 -18.10 -19.67
C ALA A 233 0.14 -19.38 -18.94
N HIS A 234 -1.05 -19.37 -18.34
CA HIS A 234 -1.62 -20.55 -17.69
C HIS A 234 -2.00 -21.65 -18.70
N MET A 235 -2.59 -21.29 -19.84
CA MET A 235 -2.92 -22.27 -20.90
C MET A 235 -1.69 -23.02 -21.42
N GLN A 236 -0.55 -22.33 -21.51
CA GLN A 236 0.70 -22.88 -21.99
C GLN A 236 1.58 -23.47 -20.89
N MET A 237 1.14 -23.44 -19.62
CA MET A 237 1.95 -23.79 -18.45
C MET A 237 3.29 -23.04 -18.39
N MET A 238 3.33 -21.81 -18.92
CA MET A 238 4.52 -20.96 -19.01
C MET A 238 4.25 -19.69 -18.22
N MET A 239 4.49 -19.73 -16.91
CA MET A 239 4.17 -18.65 -15.98
C MET A 239 5.26 -17.61 -15.84
N ASP A 240 6.40 -17.77 -16.50
CA ASP A 240 7.49 -16.78 -16.48
C ASP A 240 7.14 -15.55 -17.32
N ALA A 241 7.70 -14.41 -16.94
CA ALA A 241 7.59 -13.19 -17.73
C ALA A 241 8.36 -13.35 -19.05
N MET A 242 7.71 -12.98 -20.14
CA MET A 242 8.28 -12.98 -21.48
C MET A 242 9.05 -11.69 -21.73
N LYS A 243 10.13 -11.77 -22.51
CA LYS A 243 10.85 -10.59 -22.99
C LYS A 243 10.00 -9.84 -24.03
N PRO A 244 10.19 -8.51 -24.20
CA PRO A 244 9.40 -7.70 -25.14
C PRO A 244 9.32 -8.27 -26.57
N LEU A 245 10.42 -8.79 -27.11
CA LEU A 245 10.41 -9.40 -28.46
C LEU A 245 9.52 -10.65 -28.55
N ALA A 246 9.50 -11.48 -27.51
CA ALA A 246 8.66 -12.67 -27.47
C ALA A 246 7.17 -12.29 -27.40
N ILE A 247 6.84 -11.27 -26.61
CA ILE A 247 5.49 -10.69 -26.53
C ILE A 247 5.04 -10.21 -27.91
N SER A 248 5.85 -9.40 -28.60
CA SER A 248 5.53 -8.90 -29.94
C SER A 248 5.36 -10.01 -30.97
N LEU A 249 6.18 -11.06 -30.89
CA LEU A 249 6.06 -12.22 -31.78
C LEU A 249 4.73 -12.93 -31.56
N TRP A 250 4.36 -13.24 -30.32
CA TRP A 250 3.10 -13.92 -30.02
C TRP A 250 1.87 -13.09 -30.38
N GLN A 251 1.88 -11.79 -30.08
CA GLN A 251 0.82 -10.88 -30.51
C GLN A 251 0.68 -10.84 -32.04
N THR A 252 1.78 -10.96 -32.77
CA THR A 252 1.77 -10.99 -34.25
C THR A 252 1.40 -12.37 -34.79
N MET A 253 1.76 -13.47 -34.16
CA MET A 253 1.43 -14.81 -34.67
C MET A 253 -0.04 -15.18 -34.45
N PHE A 254 -0.69 -14.62 -33.42
CA PHE A 254 -2.09 -14.93 -33.15
C PHE A 254 -3.02 -14.44 -34.28
N PRO A 255 -3.84 -15.31 -34.90
CA PRO A 255 -4.46 -15.01 -36.19
C PRO A 255 -5.74 -14.17 -36.13
N PHE A 256 -6.32 -13.94 -34.94
CA PHE A 256 -7.67 -13.40 -34.80
C PHE A 256 -7.70 -11.86 -34.70
N GLY A 257 -8.72 -11.25 -35.31
CA GLY A 257 -9.04 -9.82 -35.18
C GLY A 257 -8.06 -8.86 -35.87
N LYS A 258 -7.16 -9.35 -36.74
CA LYS A 258 -6.08 -8.54 -37.30
C LYS A 258 -6.48 -7.80 -38.57
N GLU A 259 -5.98 -6.57 -38.71
CA GLU A 259 -6.05 -5.83 -39.98
C GLU A 259 -5.12 -6.40 -41.06
N SER A 260 -3.95 -6.91 -40.65
CA SER A 260 -2.98 -7.52 -41.55
C SER A 260 -2.21 -8.67 -40.89
N ARG A 261 -1.54 -9.51 -41.69
CA ARG A 261 -0.67 -10.58 -41.16
C ARG A 261 0.44 -10.07 -40.26
N ARG A 262 0.89 -8.82 -40.43
CA ARG A 262 1.99 -8.22 -39.64
C ARG A 262 1.50 -7.37 -38.46
N SER A 263 0.21 -7.05 -38.40
CA SER A 263 -0.36 -6.30 -37.28
C SER A 263 -0.33 -7.16 -36.00
N PRO A 264 -0.29 -6.59 -34.80
CA PRO A 264 -0.59 -7.35 -33.59
C PRO A 264 -2.08 -7.71 -33.54
N SER A 265 -2.43 -8.80 -32.86
CA SER A 265 -3.82 -9.17 -32.61
C SER A 265 -4.40 -8.27 -31.50
N PRO A 266 -5.56 -7.62 -31.72
CA PRO A 266 -6.15 -6.71 -30.74
C PRO A 266 -6.73 -7.42 -29.52
N ILE A 267 -6.94 -8.74 -29.60
CA ILE A 267 -7.46 -9.54 -28.50
C ILE A 267 -6.35 -10.10 -27.61
N VAL A 268 -5.09 -9.98 -28.01
CA VAL A 268 -3.92 -10.49 -27.25
C VAL A 268 -3.20 -9.32 -26.61
N LEU A 269 -3.45 -9.13 -25.33
CA LEU A 269 -2.97 -8.00 -24.56
C LEU A 269 -1.87 -8.43 -23.60
N GLU A 270 -0.99 -7.49 -23.27
CA GLU A 270 0.14 -7.70 -22.38
C GLU A 270 -0.12 -7.02 -21.03
N ALA A 271 0.19 -7.74 -19.96
CA ALA A 271 0.31 -7.16 -18.63
C ALA A 271 1.36 -7.92 -17.81
N GLY A 272 2.30 -7.19 -17.22
CA GLY A 272 3.29 -7.74 -16.28
C GLY A 272 4.24 -8.74 -16.94
N GLY A 273 4.56 -8.52 -18.21
CA GLY A 273 5.38 -9.41 -19.04
C GLY A 273 4.66 -10.68 -19.46
N ARG A 274 3.35 -10.79 -19.30
CA ARG A 274 2.55 -11.98 -19.67
C ARG A 274 1.41 -11.60 -20.61
N LEU A 275 0.97 -12.59 -21.38
CA LEU A 275 -0.08 -12.42 -22.37
C LEU A 275 -1.43 -12.90 -21.84
N PHE A 276 -2.47 -12.16 -22.21
CA PHE A 276 -3.85 -12.45 -21.88
C PHE A 276 -4.73 -12.30 -23.12
N PHE A 277 -5.77 -13.12 -23.21
CA PHE A 277 -6.82 -12.98 -24.20
C PHE A 277 -7.98 -12.20 -23.63
N ASP A 278 -8.40 -11.15 -24.31
CA ASP A 278 -9.69 -10.55 -24.04
C ASP A 278 -10.79 -11.47 -24.56
N THR A 279 -11.60 -12.01 -23.66
CA THR A 279 -12.70 -12.92 -24.00
C THR A 279 -14.05 -12.19 -24.11
N THR A 280 -14.13 -10.93 -23.70
CA THR A 280 -15.35 -10.11 -23.75
C THR A 280 -15.78 -9.82 -25.18
N VAL A 281 -14.83 -9.72 -26.11
CA VAL A 281 -15.11 -9.57 -27.55
C VAL A 281 -15.96 -10.69 -28.15
N PHE A 282 -15.98 -11.87 -27.52
CA PHE A 282 -16.81 -13.00 -27.95
C PHE A 282 -18.19 -13.00 -27.26
N GLN A 283 -18.34 -12.29 -26.15
CA GLN A 283 -19.62 -12.15 -25.46
C GLN A 283 -20.55 -11.16 -26.17
N ASP A 284 -20.04 -10.09 -26.77
CA ASP A 284 -20.88 -9.16 -27.56
C ASP A 284 -21.49 -9.83 -28.83
N GLN A 285 -21.00 -11.00 -29.24
CA GLN A 285 -21.56 -11.80 -30.35
C GLN A 285 -22.62 -12.81 -29.93
N ILE A 286 -22.76 -13.07 -28.62
CA ILE A 286 -23.75 -13.98 -28.05
C ILE A 286 -24.70 -13.09 -27.25
N GLY A 287 -25.94 -12.91 -27.74
CA GLY A 287 -26.93 -11.97 -27.18
C GLY A 287 -27.08 -11.99 -25.65
N PRO A 288 -27.72 -10.97 -25.05
CA PRO A 288 -27.55 -10.62 -23.64
C PRO A 288 -27.89 -11.82 -22.75
N VAL A 289 -26.90 -12.29 -21.98
CA VAL A 289 -27.12 -13.24 -20.89
C VAL A 289 -27.81 -12.50 -19.74
N HIS A 290 -29.10 -12.22 -19.91
CA HIS A 290 -29.98 -11.83 -18.83
C HIS A 290 -30.12 -13.05 -17.90
N GLY A 291 -29.47 -12.97 -16.73
CA GLY A 291 -29.82 -13.78 -15.57
C GLY A 291 -29.16 -15.15 -15.48
N ALA A 292 -27.86 -15.23 -15.25
CA ALA A 292 -27.23 -16.46 -14.76
C ALA A 292 -25.88 -16.24 -14.04
N VAL A 293 -25.74 -15.22 -13.19
CA VAL A 293 -24.71 -15.22 -12.13
C VAL A 293 -25.30 -14.66 -10.83
N ARG A 294 -26.36 -15.32 -10.36
CA ARG A 294 -26.70 -15.35 -8.94
C ARG A 294 -26.66 -16.82 -8.54
N HIS A 295 -25.81 -17.10 -7.56
CA HIS A 295 -25.53 -18.39 -6.90
C HIS A 295 -24.37 -19.24 -7.42
N ALA A 296 -23.55 -19.57 -6.43
CA ALA A 296 -22.60 -20.68 -6.32
C ALA A 296 -21.29 -20.53 -7.09
N LEU A 297 -20.23 -20.12 -6.36
CA LEU A 297 -19.19 -21.06 -5.96
C LEU A 297 -18.70 -20.67 -4.55
N PRO A 298 -18.79 -21.57 -3.56
CA PRO A 298 -18.20 -21.36 -2.24
C PRO A 298 -16.78 -21.90 -2.24
N TRP A 299 -15.77 -21.02 -2.15
CA TRP A 299 -14.45 -21.29 -1.57
C TRP A 299 -13.86 -19.96 -1.08
#